data_AF-A0A6N8NL34-F1
#
_entry.id   AF-A0A6N8NL34-F1
#
_cell.length_a   1.000
_cell.length_b   1.000
_cell.length_c   1.000
_cell.angle_alpha   90.00
_cell.angle_beta   90.00
_cell.angle_gamma   90.00
#
_symmetry.space_group_name_H-M   'P 1'
#
loop_
_entity.id
_entity.type
_entity.pdbx_description
1 polymer ?
#
loop_
_entity_poly.entity_id
_entity_poly.type
_entity_poly.pdbx_seq_one_letter_code
_entity_poly.pdbx_strand_id
1 'polypeptide(L)' 'MFHCPYCRQPAHTRTSRYVSENLKQRYHQCTSLECSATFRTSETLDGVIRQPAMPENAVALLTAGERP' A
#
# COMPACT_ATOMS: atom_id res chain seq x y z
N MET A 1 -5.40 -6.25 -8.85
CA MET A 1 -6.40 -5.47 -9.60
C MET A 1 -7.66 -5.43 -8.75
N PHE A 2 -8.26 -4.26 -8.51
CA PHE A 2 -9.50 -4.18 -7.73
C PHE A 2 -10.70 -4.28 -8.68
N HIS A 3 -11.80 -4.89 -8.24
CA HIS A 3 -13.02 -4.91 -9.05
C HIS A 3 -13.80 -3.62 -8.81
N CYS A 4 -14.37 -3.04 -9.87
CA CYS A 4 -15.21 -1.86 -9.76
C CYS A 4 -16.44 -2.19 -8.89
N PRO A 5 -16.77 -1.36 -7.87
CA PRO A 5 -17.92 -1.63 -7.01
C PRO A 5 -19.27 -1.51 -7.74
N TYR A 6 -19.31 -0.85 -8.89
CA TYR A 6 -20.54 -0.59 -9.65
C TYR A 6 -20.81 -1.67 -10.70
N CYS A 7 -19.83 -1.97 -11.55
CA CYS A 7 -20.01 -2.88 -12.70
C CYS A 7 -19.23 -4.20 -12.58
N ARG A 8 -18.47 -4.39 -11.50
CA ARG A 8 -17.58 -5.55 -11.25
C ARG A 8 -16.51 -5.82 -12.32
N GLN A 9 -16.37 -4.94 -13.30
CA GLN A 9 -15.26 -4.99 -14.26
C GLN A 9 -13.93 -4.68 -13.56
N PRO A 10 -12.79 -5.13 -14.11
CA PRO A 10 -11.49 -4.84 -13.53
C PRO A 10 -11.22 -3.32 -13.51
N ALA A 11 -10.57 -2.86 -12.45
CA ALA A 11 -10.12 -1.49 -12.31
C ALA A 11 -8.60 -1.45 -12.11
N HIS A 12 -7.93 -0.67 -12.96
CA HIS A 12 -6.48 -0.49 -12.92
C HIS A 12 -6.08 0.58 -11.93
N THR A 13 -5.07 0.29 -11.13
CA THR A 13 -4.40 1.30 -10.30
C THR A 13 -3.68 2.31 -11.20
N ARG A 14 -4.01 3.59 -11.03
CA ARG A 14 -3.38 4.71 -11.76
C ARG A 14 -2.25 5.34 -10.96
N THR A 15 -2.45 5.49 -9.66
CA THR A 15 -1.45 6.04 -8.75
C THR A 15 -1.66 5.49 -7.35
N SER A 16 -0.60 5.53 -6.54
CA SER A 16 -0.65 5.18 -5.13
C SER A 16 0.15 6.17 -4.31
N ARG A 17 -0.31 6.44 -3.09
CA ARG A 17 0.42 7.26 -2.12
C ARG A 17 0.42 6.57 -0.77
N TYR A 18 1.52 6.70 -0.03
CA TYR A 18 1.52 6.36 1.39
C TYR A 18 0.89 7.53 2.15
N VAL A 19 -0.11 7.22 2.97
CA VAL A 19 -0.73 8.20 3.88
C VAL A 19 -0.06 8.11 5.25
N SER A 20 0.43 6.93 5.61
CA SER A 20 1.24 6.65 6.79
C SER A 20 2.18 5.48 6.47
N GLU A 21 3.12 5.17 7.36
CA GLU A 21 4.07 4.06 7.17
C GLU A 21 3.37 2.73 6.85
N ASN A 22 2.24 2.47 7.53
CA ASN A 22 1.48 1.24 7.41
C ASN A 22 0.22 1.35 6.54
N LEU A 23 -0.07 2.52 5.94
CA LEU A 23 -1.29 2.72 5.15
C LEU A 23 -0.96 3.28 3.78
N LYS A 24 -1.21 2.47 2.75
CA LYS A 24 -1.07 2.82 1.35
C LYS A 24 -2.43 3.01 0.70
N GLN A 25 -2.63 4.18 0.13
CA GLN A 25 -3.85 4.51 -0.60
C GLN A 25 -3.61 4.36 -2.10
N ARG A 26 -4.49 3.63 -2.80
CA ARG A 26 -4.40 3.39 -4.24
C ARG A 26 -5.63 3.95 -4.94
N TYR A 27 -5.42 4.62 -6.07
CA TYR A 27 -6.48 5.16 -6.92
C TYR A 27 -6.66 4.25 -8.11
N HIS A 28 -7.90 3.87 -8.40
CA HIS A 28 -8.26 2.95 -9.47
C HIS A 28 -9.23 3.58 -10.45
N GLN A 29 -9.08 3.22 -11.71
CA GLN A 29 -9.99 3.58 -12.79
C GLN A 29 -10.53 2.29 -13.42
N CYS A 30 -11.86 2.19 -13.53
CA CYS A 30 -12.52 1.08 -14.21
C CYS A 30 -12.10 1.01 -15.68
N THR A 31 -11.89 -0.20 -16.21
CA THR A 31 -11.57 -0.41 -17.63
C THR A 31 -12.76 -0.19 -18.56
N SER A 32 -13.98 -0.41 -18.07
CA SER A 32 -15.19 -0.20 -18.85
C SER A 32 -15.40 1.30 -19.07
N LEU A 33 -15.35 1.74 -20.32
CA LEU A 33 -15.60 3.13 -20.73
C LEU A 33 -17.01 3.60 -20.36
N GLU A 34 -17.98 2.69 -20.38
CA GLU A 34 -19.36 2.99 -19.96
C GLU A 34 -19.46 3.30 -18.47
N CYS A 35 -18.66 2.60 -17.64
CA CYS A 35 -18.65 2.84 -16.21
C CYS A 35 -17.75 4.03 -15.84
N SER A 36 -16.52 4.07 -16.38
CA SER A 36 -15.48 5.09 -16.14
C SER A 36 -15.25 5.47 -14.66
N ALA A 37 -15.72 4.64 -13.73
CA ALA A 37 -15.71 4.95 -12.31
C ALA A 37 -14.26 5.06 -11.82
N THR A 38 -14.00 6.15 -11.11
CA THR A 38 -12.72 6.39 -10.44
C THR A 38 -12.95 6.34 -8.94
N PHE A 39 -12.21 5.47 -8.27
CA PHE A 39 -12.39 5.23 -6.85
C PHE A 39 -11.05 4.93 -6.17
N ARG A 40 -11.08 4.81 -4.85
CA ARG A 40 -9.88 4.76 -4.02
C ARG A 40 -10.00 3.63 -3.01
N THR A 41 -8.92 2.89 -2.82
CA THR A 41 -8.83 1.85 -1.80
C THR A 41 -7.70 2.17 -0.83
N SER A 42 -7.87 1.76 0.42
CA SER A 42 -6.83 1.81 1.44
C SER A 42 -6.33 0.38 1.67
N GLU A 43 -5.02 0.19 1.54
CA GLU A 43 -4.31 -1.04 1.83
C GLU A 43 -3.47 -0.80 3.09
N THR A 44 -3.77 -1.52 4.16
CA THR A 44 -3.15 -1.34 5.47
C THR A 44 -2.35 -2.58 5.83
N LEU A 45 -1.13 -2.40 6.36
CA LEU A 45 -0.37 -3.48 6.97
C LEU A 45 -1.01 -3.84 8.32
N ASP A 46 -1.64 -5.01 8.37
CA ASP A 46 -2.31 -5.52 9.57
C ASP A 46 -1.29 -6.01 10.62
N GLY A 47 -0.27 -6.74 10.17
CA GLY A 47 0.79 -7.22 11.03
C GLY A 47 1.90 -7.94 10.27
N VAL A 48 3.06 -8.08 10.91
CA VAL A 48 4.20 -8.83 10.39
C VAL A 48 4.20 -10.23 11.03
N ILE A 49 3.86 -11.26 10.25
CA ILE A 49 3.81 -12.65 10.75
C ILE A 49 5.20 -13.17 11.11
N ARG A 50 6.23 -12.77 10.37
CA ARG A 50 7.63 -13.17 10.62
C ARG A 50 8.57 -12.05 10.24
N GLN A 51 9.38 -11.59 11.19
CA GLN A 51 10.41 -10.59 10.94
C GLN A 51 11.57 -11.19 10.13
N PRO A 52 12.19 -10.42 9.21
CA PRO A 52 13.40 -10.86 8.52
C PRO A 52 14.49 -11.25 9.55
N ALA A 53 15.30 -12.27 9.24
CA ALA A 53 16.49 -12.55 10.04
C ALA A 53 17.43 -11.38 9.80
N MET A 54 17.55 -10.47 10.78
CA MET A 54 18.51 -9.39 10.69
C MET A 54 19.90 -10.03 10.64
N PRO A 55 20.75 -9.75 9.63
CA PRO A 55 22.15 -10.10 9.74
C PRO A 55 22.68 -9.37 10.98
N GLU A 56 23.49 -10.06 11.79
CA GLU A 56 24.05 -9.61 13.07
C GLU A 56 24.66 -8.19 13.06
N ASN A 57 24.99 -7.68 11.88
CA ASN A 57 25.58 -6.36 11.64
C ASN A 57 24.59 -5.22 11.39
N ALA A 58 23.27 -5.47 11.34
CA ALA A 58 22.26 -4.44 11.06
C ALA A 58 21.72 -3.70 12.31
N VAL A 59 21.97 -4.24 13.51
CA VAL A 59 21.49 -3.65 14.79
C VAL A 59 22.20 -2.32 15.11
N ALA A 60 23.39 -2.07 14.55
CA ALA A 60 24.18 -0.87 14.83
C ALA A 60 23.62 0.44 14.25
N LEU A 61 22.74 0.39 13.24
CA LEU A 61 22.25 1.60 12.55
C LEU A 61 21.00 2.21 13.17
N LEU A 62 20.24 1.46 13.98
CA LEU A 62 19.01 1.97 14.61
C LEU A 62 19.27 2.59 15.99
N THR A 63 20.39 2.28 16.65
CA THR A 63 20.75 2.81 17.97
C THR A 63 21.66 4.03 17.93
N ALA A 64 22.02 4.54 16.74
CA ALA A 64 22.91 5.69 16.57
C ALA A 64 22.17 7.04 16.45
N GLY A 65 20.88 7.08 16.80
CA GLY A 65 20.01 8.26 16.71
C GLY A 65 19.72 8.98 18.02
N GLU A 66 20.18 8.46 19.17
CA GLU A 66 20.13 9.19 20.44
C GLU A 66 21.56 9.53 20.88
N ARG A 67 21.92 10.80 20.71
CA ARG A 67 23.05 11.43 21.40
C ARG A 67 22.58 12.75 22.02
N PRO A 68 23.16 13.13 23.18
CA PRO A 68 22.58 13.98 24.22
C PRO A 68 22.46 15.45 23.86
#